data_AF-A0AAJ8KNW4-F1
#
_entry.id   AF-A0AAJ8KNW4-F1
#
_cell.length_a   1.000
_cell.length_b   1.000
_cell.length_c   1.000
_cell.angle_alpha   90.00
_cell.angle_beta   90.00
_cell.angle_gamma   90.00
#
_symmetry.space_group_name_H-M   'P 1'
#
loop_
_entity.id
_entity.type
_entity.pdbx_description
1 polymer ?
#
loop_
_entity_poly.entity_id
_entity_poly.type
_entity_poly.pdbx_seq_one_letter_code
_entity_poly.pdbx_strand_id
1 'polypeptide(L)'
;MTSRKQYTPSSYAATKNEVGVFTTPGYSENIKPLWKFKNAEEARKSAEAIWKCFEGYRDRNDFVGMDVCRKFIQMGRTRSLRYALRPGGKKYDPATGKEQKRTGKVYDQGKLDGANIYENYLDECWSDKVYKKAWDDWKEGKETEYVKVPGVDEVIGNRERSVDMDDGRPADRQPRKEGGETEGEAKIRRTRY
;
A
#
# COMPACT_ATOMS: atom_id res chain seq x y z
N MET A 1 -0.96 -27.25 -2.83
CA MET A 1 -0.60 -25.98 -3.48
C MET A 1 -1.84 -25.12 -3.57
N THR A 2 -1.94 -24.05 -2.78
CA THR A 2 -3.10 -23.14 -2.84
C THR A 2 -2.98 -22.32 -4.11
N SER A 3 -3.84 -22.59 -5.10
CA SER A 3 -3.92 -21.76 -6.31
C SER A 3 -4.24 -20.32 -5.90
N ARG A 4 -3.36 -19.35 -6.20
CA ARG A 4 -3.63 -17.94 -5.87
C ARG A 4 -4.84 -17.49 -6.69
N LYS A 5 -5.82 -16.91 -6.02
CA LYS A 5 -7.00 -16.33 -6.68
C LYS A 5 -6.53 -15.24 -7.65
N GLN A 6 -6.77 -15.46 -8.94
CA GLN A 6 -6.45 -14.52 -10.01
C GLN A 6 -7.67 -13.65 -10.29
N TYR A 7 -7.47 -12.34 -10.41
CA TYR A 7 -8.54 -11.41 -10.71
C TYR A 7 -8.61 -11.14 -12.20
N THR A 8 -9.82 -11.25 -12.73
CA THR A 8 -10.23 -10.79 -14.06
C THR A 8 -11.10 -9.55 -13.91
N PRO A 9 -11.31 -8.75 -14.97
CA PRO A 9 -12.26 -7.64 -14.92
C PRO A 9 -13.64 -8.07 -14.42
N SER A 10 -14.14 -9.23 -14.87
CA SER A 10 -15.43 -9.81 -14.50
C SER A 10 -15.56 -10.21 -13.02
N SER A 11 -14.46 -10.58 -12.36
CA SER A 11 -14.44 -10.94 -10.93
C SER A 11 -13.98 -9.82 -10.00
N TYR A 12 -13.60 -8.67 -10.56
CA TYR A 12 -13.09 -7.51 -9.83
C TYR A 12 -14.16 -6.44 -9.65
N ALA A 13 -14.48 -6.11 -8.40
CA ALA A 13 -15.40 -5.03 -8.06
C ALA A 13 -14.66 -3.69 -7.98
N ALA A 14 -14.48 -3.03 -9.14
CA ALA A 14 -13.84 -1.73 -9.19
C ALA A 14 -14.73 -0.63 -8.57
N THR A 15 -14.09 0.34 -7.93
CA THR A 15 -14.76 1.44 -7.24
C THR A 15 -13.89 2.69 -7.34
N LYS A 16 -14.51 3.88 -7.35
CA LYS A 16 -13.76 5.15 -7.38
C LYS A 16 -13.04 5.49 -6.07
N ASN A 17 -13.28 4.69 -5.03
CA ASN A 17 -12.63 4.81 -3.72
C ASN A 17 -11.50 3.78 -3.58
N GLU A 18 -10.91 3.70 -2.39
CA GLU A 18 -9.78 2.82 -2.06
C GLU A 18 -10.21 1.38 -1.69
N VAL A 19 -11.50 1.04 -1.84
CA VAL A 19 -12.00 -0.30 -1.48
C VAL A 19 -11.34 -1.37 -2.36
N GLY A 20 -10.91 -2.44 -1.71
CA GLY A 20 -10.27 -3.57 -2.37
C GLY A 20 -8.75 -3.45 -2.53
N VAL A 21 -8.14 -2.30 -2.23
CA VAL A 21 -6.70 -2.05 -2.49
C VAL A 21 -5.76 -3.11 -1.90
N PHE A 22 -6.11 -3.67 -0.73
CA PHE A 22 -5.31 -4.71 -0.08
C PHE A 22 -5.83 -6.14 -0.30
N THR A 23 -7.06 -6.29 -0.78
CA THR A 23 -7.75 -7.60 -0.87
C THR A 23 -7.75 -8.18 -2.27
N THR A 24 -6.89 -7.68 -3.16
CA THR A 24 -6.71 -8.17 -4.53
C THR A 24 -5.34 -8.86 -4.65
N PRO A 25 -5.18 -10.10 -4.14
CA PRO A 25 -3.93 -10.84 -4.20
C PRO A 25 -3.35 -10.93 -5.62
N GLY A 26 -2.04 -11.09 -5.72
CA GLY A 26 -1.30 -10.96 -6.98
C GLY A 26 -0.96 -9.50 -7.30
N TYR A 27 -1.93 -8.60 -7.33
CA TYR A 27 -1.69 -7.17 -7.59
C TYR A 27 -1.27 -6.41 -6.32
N SER A 28 -2.04 -6.55 -5.23
CA SER A 28 -1.82 -5.79 -4.02
C SER A 28 -0.50 -6.13 -3.33
N GLU A 29 -0.11 -7.40 -3.32
CA GLU A 29 1.17 -7.90 -2.77
C GLU A 29 2.38 -7.29 -3.46
N ASN A 30 2.22 -7.07 -4.75
CA ASN A 30 3.22 -6.58 -5.68
C ASN A 30 3.41 -5.06 -5.58
N ILE A 31 2.32 -4.32 -5.41
CA ILE A 31 2.33 -2.84 -5.36
C ILE A 31 2.58 -2.33 -3.93
N LYS A 32 2.11 -3.04 -2.90
CA LYS A 32 2.22 -2.64 -1.50
C LYS A 32 3.66 -2.29 -1.04
N PRO A 33 4.73 -3.01 -1.43
CA PRO A 33 6.11 -2.68 -1.04
C PRO A 33 6.61 -1.33 -1.59
N LEU A 34 6.05 -0.89 -2.72
CA LEU A 34 6.38 0.39 -3.34
C LEU A 34 5.74 1.56 -2.57
N TRP A 35 4.58 1.32 -1.96
CA TRP A 35 3.79 2.33 -1.28
C TRP A 35 4.40 2.78 0.06
N LYS A 36 5.12 3.90 0.02
CA LYS A 36 5.79 4.50 1.18
C LYS A 36 5.34 5.93 1.40
N PHE A 37 5.34 6.34 2.67
CA PHE A 37 5.07 7.71 3.03
C PHE A 37 5.73 8.08 4.36
N LYS A 38 6.76 8.92 4.27
CA LYS A 38 7.39 9.60 5.41
C LYS A 38 7.53 11.10 5.20
N ASN A 39 7.86 11.54 3.99
CA ASN A 39 8.01 12.95 3.61
C ASN A 39 7.72 13.10 2.11
N ALA A 40 7.79 14.33 1.58
CA ALA A 40 7.54 14.60 0.17
C ALA A 40 8.47 13.82 -0.78
N GLU A 41 9.73 13.60 -0.39
CA GLU A 41 10.68 12.84 -1.21
C GLU A 41 10.32 11.36 -1.32
N GLU A 42 9.99 10.72 -0.20
CA GLU A 42 9.51 9.33 -0.21
C GLU A 42 8.15 9.21 -0.92
N ALA A 43 7.28 10.21 -0.79
CA ALA A 43 6.02 10.27 -1.54
C ALA A 43 6.28 10.32 -3.06
N ARG A 44 7.27 11.11 -3.52
CA ARG A 44 7.69 11.16 -4.93
C ARG A 44 8.18 9.81 -5.41
N LYS A 45 9.14 9.20 -4.72
CA LYS A 45 9.70 7.89 -5.10
C LYS A 45 8.63 6.81 -5.14
N SER A 46 7.73 6.82 -4.16
CA SER A 46 6.61 5.88 -4.07
C SER A 46 5.61 6.08 -5.21
N ALA A 47 5.15 7.31 -5.44
CA ALA A 47 4.20 7.63 -6.50
C ALA A 47 4.76 7.31 -7.89
N GLU A 48 6.02 7.67 -8.16
CA GLU A 48 6.71 7.36 -9.41
C GLU A 48 6.85 5.84 -9.63
N ALA A 49 7.19 5.07 -8.59
CA ALA A 49 7.29 3.62 -8.69
C ALA A 49 5.93 2.96 -8.98
N ILE A 50 4.87 3.42 -8.31
CA ILE A 50 3.51 2.90 -8.56
C ILE A 50 3.01 3.34 -9.95
N TRP A 51 3.38 4.54 -10.40
CA TRP A 51 3.07 5.00 -11.75
C TRP A 51 3.73 4.13 -12.82
N LYS A 52 5.02 3.77 -12.66
CA LYS A 52 5.68 2.82 -13.57
C LYS A 52 4.96 1.46 -13.61
N CYS A 53 4.47 0.97 -12.47
CA CYS A 53 3.62 -0.22 -12.45
C CYS A 53 2.31 -0.02 -13.22
N PHE A 54 1.64 1.12 -13.03
CA PHE A 54 0.43 1.49 -13.77
C PHE A 54 0.68 1.48 -15.28
N GLU A 55 1.75 2.11 -15.75
CA GLU A 55 2.13 2.13 -17.17
C GLU A 55 2.39 0.72 -17.69
N GLY A 56 3.11 -0.12 -16.94
CA GLY A 56 3.31 -1.51 -17.33
C GLY A 56 2.00 -2.28 -17.47
N TYR A 57 1.03 -2.08 -16.57
CA TYR A 57 -0.29 -2.70 -16.69
C TYR A 57 -1.09 -2.12 -17.85
N ARG A 58 -0.97 -0.82 -18.11
CA ARG A 58 -1.59 -0.15 -19.25
C ARG A 58 -1.11 -0.74 -20.57
N ASP A 59 0.18 -0.95 -20.74
CA ASP A 59 0.78 -1.50 -21.96
C ASP A 59 0.32 -2.95 -22.23
N ARG A 60 -0.17 -3.64 -21.19
CA ARG A 60 -0.76 -4.98 -21.25
C ARG A 60 -2.29 -4.99 -21.30
N ASN A 61 -2.94 -3.83 -21.37
CA ASN A 61 -4.40 -3.67 -21.25
C ASN A 61 -4.98 -4.32 -19.98
N ASP A 62 -4.21 -4.35 -18.88
CA ASP A 62 -4.62 -4.95 -17.62
C ASP A 62 -5.35 -3.93 -16.75
N PHE A 63 -6.69 -3.94 -16.87
CA PHE A 63 -7.56 -3.06 -16.10
C PHE A 63 -7.39 -3.20 -14.58
N VAL A 64 -7.31 -4.43 -14.08
CA VAL A 64 -7.27 -4.67 -12.62
C VAL A 64 -5.94 -4.15 -12.06
N GLY A 65 -4.83 -4.40 -12.75
CA GLY A 65 -3.53 -3.88 -12.37
C GLY A 65 -3.47 -2.35 -12.37
N MET A 66 -4.00 -1.71 -13.41
CA MET A 66 -4.13 -0.25 -13.46
C MET A 66 -4.98 0.29 -12.29
N ASP A 67 -6.14 -0.33 -12.02
CA ASP A 67 -7.06 0.13 -10.97
C ASP A 67 -6.47 0.03 -9.57
N VAL A 68 -5.76 -1.07 -9.28
CA VAL A 68 -5.10 -1.26 -7.99
C VAL A 68 -3.97 -0.23 -7.81
N CYS A 69 -3.16 0.04 -8.85
CA CYS A 69 -2.14 1.10 -8.79
C CYS A 69 -2.76 2.47 -8.48
N ARG A 70 -3.82 2.84 -9.21
CA ARG A 70 -4.58 4.07 -8.99
C ARG A 70 -5.11 4.18 -7.56
N LYS A 71 -5.63 3.08 -6.99
CA LYS A 71 -6.08 3.02 -5.60
C LYS A 71 -4.95 3.19 -4.58
N PHE A 72 -3.76 2.64 -4.84
CA PHE A 72 -2.59 2.88 -3.98
C PHE A 72 -2.12 4.34 -4.03
N ILE A 73 -2.13 4.97 -5.21
CA ILE A 73 -1.84 6.40 -5.37
C ILE A 73 -2.87 7.24 -4.58
N GLN A 74 -4.16 6.94 -4.74
CA GLN A 74 -5.25 7.60 -4.01
C GLN A 74 -5.10 7.45 -2.48
N MET A 75 -4.77 6.25 -2.00
CA MET A 75 -4.50 5.99 -0.59
C MET A 75 -3.24 6.74 -0.09
N GLY A 76 -2.23 6.91 -0.94
CA GLY A 76 -1.07 7.75 -0.67
C GLY A 76 -1.46 9.21 -0.44
N ARG A 77 -2.29 9.76 -1.34
CA ARG A 77 -2.85 11.11 -1.20
C ARG A 77 -3.64 11.28 0.09
N THR A 78 -4.62 10.42 0.36
CA THR A 78 -5.49 10.55 1.53
C THR A 78 -4.73 10.41 2.85
N ARG A 79 -3.76 9.50 2.91
CA ARG A 79 -2.89 9.34 4.08
C ARG A 79 -2.01 10.57 4.30
N SER A 80 -1.40 11.10 3.24
CA SER A 80 -0.56 12.29 3.30
C SER A 80 -1.35 13.51 3.77
N LEU A 81 -2.53 13.72 3.17
CA LEU A 81 -3.42 14.83 3.51
C LEU A 81 -3.93 14.75 4.95
N ARG A 82 -4.22 13.53 5.44
CA ARG A 82 -4.57 13.33 6.86
C ARG A 82 -3.46 13.80 7.79
N TYR A 83 -2.20 13.50 7.45
CA TYR A 83 -1.05 13.90 8.26
C TYR A 83 -0.75 15.40 8.16
N ALA A 84 -1.00 16.01 7.00
CA ALA A 84 -0.85 17.46 6.80
C ALA A 84 -1.89 18.27 7.57
N LEU A 85 -3.15 17.80 7.63
CA LEU A 85 -4.30 18.58 8.11
C LEU A 85 -4.74 18.26 9.54
N ARG A 86 -3.99 17.42 10.27
CA ARG A 86 -4.30 17.09 11.67
C ARG A 86 -3.11 17.38 12.58
N PRO A 87 -3.32 17.93 13.79
CA PRO A 87 -2.27 18.09 14.79
C PRO A 87 -1.51 16.76 15.04
N GLY A 88 -0.20 16.76 14.77
CA GLY A 88 0.64 15.56 14.91
C GLY A 88 0.19 14.38 14.03
N GLY A 89 -0.69 14.62 13.05
CA GLY A 89 -1.15 13.61 12.12
C GLY A 89 -2.09 12.53 12.69
N LYS A 90 -2.60 12.71 13.90
CA LYS A 90 -3.42 11.71 14.59
C LYS A 90 -4.91 11.89 14.26
N LYS A 91 -5.59 10.78 13.97
CA LYS A 91 -7.05 10.80 13.72
C LYS A 91 -7.82 11.04 15.02
N TYR A 92 -7.39 10.39 16.09
CA TYR A 92 -8.01 10.46 17.41
C TYR A 92 -7.09 11.18 18.36
N ASP A 93 -7.68 11.97 19.24
CA ASP A 93 -6.97 12.61 20.33
C ASP A 93 -6.54 11.55 21.36
N PRO A 94 -5.26 11.48 21.73
CA PRO A 94 -4.76 10.43 22.62
C PRO A 94 -5.25 10.58 24.08
N ALA A 95 -5.65 11.78 24.51
CA ALA A 95 -6.14 12.02 25.87
C ALA A 95 -7.64 11.74 25.98
N THR A 96 -8.42 12.07 24.94
CA THR A 96 -9.88 11.99 24.98
C THR A 96 -10.49 10.85 24.15
N GLY A 97 -9.71 10.23 23.26
CA GLY A 97 -10.18 9.20 22.32
C GLY A 97 -11.11 9.73 21.22
N LYS A 98 -11.46 11.02 21.24
CA LYS A 98 -12.38 11.63 20.28
C LYS A 98 -11.70 11.89 18.94
N GLU A 99 -12.46 11.80 17.84
CA GLU A 99 -11.93 12.17 16.53
C GLU A 99 -11.56 13.66 16.52
N GLN A 100 -10.32 13.96 16.12
CA GLN A 100 -9.86 15.32 15.95
C GLN A 100 -10.58 15.98 14.77
N LYS A 101 -11.09 17.19 14.98
CA LYS A 101 -11.75 17.97 13.93
C LYS A 101 -10.77 18.33 12.83
N ARG A 102 -11.25 18.33 11.58
CA ARG A 102 -10.52 18.92 10.45
C ARG A 102 -10.68 20.43 10.57
N THR A 103 -9.60 21.11 10.96
CA THR A 103 -9.62 22.56 11.21
C THR A 103 -9.39 23.40 9.94
N GLY A 104 -9.08 22.75 8.81
CA GLY A 104 -8.67 23.42 7.57
C GLY A 104 -7.25 23.99 7.60
N LYS A 105 -6.59 23.96 8.76
CA LYS A 105 -5.21 24.40 8.93
C LYS A 105 -4.23 23.32 8.43
N VAL A 106 -3.15 23.78 7.78
CA VAL A 106 -1.99 22.95 7.46
C VAL A 106 -1.05 22.96 8.67
N TYR A 107 -0.77 21.77 9.21
CA TYR A 107 0.13 21.55 10.35
C TYR A 107 1.51 21.06 9.92
N ASP A 108 1.61 20.41 8.75
CA ASP A 108 2.86 19.91 8.20
C ASP A 108 2.88 20.09 6.69
N GLN A 109 3.68 21.06 6.23
CA GLN A 109 3.80 21.40 4.82
C GLN A 109 4.43 20.25 4.00
N GLY A 110 5.42 19.54 4.55
CA GLY A 110 6.06 18.44 3.82
C GLY A 110 5.12 17.26 3.57
N LYS A 111 4.10 17.08 4.42
CA LYS A 111 3.02 16.09 4.22
C LYS A 111 2.02 16.59 3.19
N LEU A 112 1.75 17.89 3.15
CA LEU A 112 0.89 18.50 2.13
C LEU A 112 1.53 18.38 0.75
N ASP A 113 2.82 18.67 0.64
CA ASP A 113 3.59 18.52 -0.60
C ASP A 113 3.57 17.06 -1.07
N GLY A 114 3.73 16.10 -0.14
CA GLY A 114 3.55 14.68 -0.43
C GLY A 114 2.15 14.33 -0.93
N ALA A 115 1.10 14.95 -0.37
CA ALA A 115 -0.28 14.76 -0.84
C ALA A 115 -0.47 15.28 -2.26
N ASN A 116 0.07 16.47 -2.57
CA ASN A 116 0.00 17.09 -3.89
C ASN A 116 0.73 16.24 -4.94
N ILE A 117 1.87 15.64 -4.59
CA ILE A 117 2.58 14.70 -5.46
C ILE A 117 1.69 13.52 -5.84
N TYR A 118 1.05 12.86 -4.87
CA TYR A 118 0.12 11.77 -5.16
C TYR A 118 -1.12 12.24 -5.91
N GLU A 119 -1.61 13.46 -5.66
CA GLU A 119 -2.74 14.04 -6.39
C GLU A 119 -2.44 14.22 -7.87
N ASN A 120 -1.26 14.74 -8.22
CA ASN A 120 -0.85 14.86 -9.62
C ASN A 120 -0.87 13.50 -10.34
N TYR A 121 -0.28 12.45 -9.75
CA TYR A 121 -0.31 11.11 -10.35
C TYR A 121 -1.72 10.50 -10.38
N LEU A 122 -2.58 10.84 -9.42
CA LEU A 122 -3.97 10.39 -9.43
C LEU A 122 -4.72 11.01 -10.61
N ASP A 123 -4.49 12.30 -10.87
CA ASP A 123 -5.06 13.01 -12.02
C ASP A 123 -4.57 12.43 -13.35
N GLU A 124 -3.29 12.03 -13.43
CA GLU A 124 -2.74 11.30 -14.57
C GLU A 124 -3.45 9.96 -14.78
N CYS A 125 -3.62 9.14 -13.72
CA CYS A 125 -4.36 7.88 -13.81
C CYS A 125 -5.79 8.11 -14.34
N TRP A 126 -6.50 9.11 -13.83
CA TRP A 126 -7.86 9.40 -14.26
C TRP A 126 -7.93 10.00 -15.65
N SER A 127 -6.86 10.67 -16.12
CA SER A 127 -6.79 11.32 -17.42
C SER A 127 -6.36 10.37 -18.54
N ASP A 128 -5.68 9.28 -18.20
CA ASP A 128 -5.22 8.24 -19.12
C ASP A 128 -6.36 7.65 -19.95
N LYS A 129 -6.18 7.69 -21.28
CA LYS A 129 -7.22 7.29 -22.23
C LYS A 129 -7.48 5.78 -22.22
N VAL A 130 -6.45 4.98 -22.00
CA VAL A 130 -6.54 3.51 -21.97
C VAL A 130 -7.30 3.10 -20.71
N TYR A 131 -6.94 3.67 -19.56
CA TYR A 131 -7.65 3.41 -18.31
C TYR A 131 -9.11 3.86 -18.35
N LYS A 132 -9.41 5.05 -18.88
CA LYS A 132 -10.80 5.51 -19.08
C LYS A 132 -11.62 4.51 -19.90
N LYS A 133 -11.08 4.07 -21.04
CA LYS A 133 -11.74 3.10 -21.90
C LYS A 133 -11.95 1.77 -21.17
N ALA A 134 -10.91 1.24 -20.51
CA ALA A 134 -10.98 -0.02 -19.76
C ALA A 134 -11.99 0.04 -18.60
N TRP A 135 -12.09 1.18 -17.93
CA TRP A 135 -13.07 1.42 -16.87
C TRP A 135 -14.51 1.42 -17.38
N ASP A 136 -14.76 2.02 -18.55
CA ASP A 136 -16.09 2.02 -19.16
C ASP A 136 -16.44 0.64 -19.74
N ASP A 137 -15.48 -0.05 -20.36
CA ASP A 137 -15.66 -1.44 -20.80
C ASP A 137 -15.98 -2.37 -19.62
N TRP A 138 -15.29 -2.21 -18.47
CA TRP A 138 -15.57 -2.96 -17.24
C TRP A 138 -16.98 -2.69 -16.71
N LYS A 139 -17.44 -1.43 -16.68
CA LYS A 139 -18.80 -1.08 -16.26
C LYS A 139 -19.87 -1.73 -17.13
N GLU A 140 -19.60 -1.81 -18.44
CA GLU A 140 -20.49 -2.44 -19.42
C GLU A 140 -20.42 -3.98 -19.36
N GLY A 141 -19.57 -4.54 -18.49
CA GLY A 141 -19.41 -5.98 -18.32
C GLY A 141 -18.66 -6.64 -19.48
N LYS A 142 -17.94 -5.87 -20.31
CA LYS A 142 -17.13 -6.43 -21.38
C LYS A 142 -15.94 -7.16 -20.79
N GLU A 143 -15.74 -8.38 -21.24
CA GLU A 143 -14.55 -9.13 -20.89
C GLU A 143 -13.40 -8.64 -21.76
N THR A 144 -12.34 -8.12 -21.14
CA THR A 144 -11.10 -7.79 -21.84
C THR A 144 -10.23 -9.04 -21.83
N GLU A 145 -9.68 -9.43 -22.99
CA GLU A 145 -8.73 -10.54 -23.05
C GLU A 145 -7.55 -10.25 -22.12
N TYR A 146 -7.35 -11.16 -21.18
CA TYR A 146 -6.30 -11.08 -20.18
C TYR A 146 -5.00 -11.63 -20.73
N VAL A 147 -3.94 -10.83 -20.76
CA VAL A 147 -2.59 -11.33 -21.07
C VAL A 147 -1.89 -11.69 -19.75
N LYS A 148 -1.39 -12.92 -19.65
CA LYS A 148 -0.77 -13.52 -18.45
C LYS A 148 0.21 -12.56 -17.75
N VAL A 149 0.00 -12.31 -16.46
CA VAL A 149 0.79 -11.35 -15.65
C VAL A 149 2.18 -11.93 -15.33
N PRO A 150 3.24 -11.20 -15.65
CA PRO A 150 4.54 -11.45 -15.06
C PRO A 150 4.69 -10.73 -13.71
N GLY A 151 5.66 -11.14 -12.89
CA GLY A 151 5.95 -10.51 -11.59
C GLY A 151 6.41 -9.06 -11.75
N VAL A 152 6.28 -8.23 -10.70
CA VAL A 152 6.67 -6.80 -10.74
C VAL A 152 8.11 -6.57 -11.17
N ASP A 153 9.00 -7.52 -10.88
CA ASP A 153 10.40 -7.45 -11.30
C ASP A 153 10.56 -7.44 -12.83
N GLU A 154 9.66 -8.10 -13.56
CA GLU A 154 9.57 -8.03 -15.02
C GLU A 154 8.87 -6.75 -15.50
N VAL A 155 7.96 -6.18 -14.70
CA VAL A 155 7.22 -4.95 -15.02
C VAL A 155 8.07 -3.69 -14.87
N ILE A 156 8.96 -3.65 -13.87
CA ILE A 156 9.83 -2.49 -13.59
C ILE A 156 11.18 -2.61 -14.33
N GLY A 157 11.44 -3.71 -15.04
CA GLY A 157 12.68 -3.91 -15.80
C GLY A 157 13.91 -4.08 -14.91
N ASN A 158 13.73 -4.56 -13.68
CA ASN A 158 14.81 -4.67 -12.70
C ASN A 158 15.46 -6.05 -12.78
N ARG A 159 16.14 -6.34 -13.91
CA ARG A 159 16.94 -7.56 -14.07
C ARG A 159 18.29 -7.39 -13.36
N GLU A 160 18.28 -7.19 -12.04
CA GLU A 160 19.47 -7.32 -11.18
C GLU A 160 19.11 -7.28 -9.69
N ARG A 161 18.87 -8.47 -9.11
CA ARG A 161 19.53 -8.98 -7.90
C ARG A 161 19.14 -10.44 -7.65
N SER A 162 19.63 -11.32 -8.53
CA SER A 162 20.07 -12.65 -8.12
C SER A 162 21.59 -12.57 -8.00
N VAL A 163 22.06 -12.11 -6.84
CA VAL A 163 23.37 -12.53 -6.35
C VAL A 163 23.04 -13.44 -5.20
N ASP A 164 23.34 -14.71 -5.40
CA ASP A 164 23.38 -15.73 -4.38
C ASP A 164 24.15 -15.18 -3.17
N MET A 165 23.43 -14.85 -2.09
CA MET A 165 24.06 -14.70 -0.79
C MET A 165 24.24 -16.11 -0.24
N ASP A 166 25.43 -16.63 -0.50
CA ASP A 166 26.10 -17.64 0.29
C ASP A 166 25.93 -17.34 1.80
N ASP A 167 25.45 -18.35 2.52
CA ASP A 167 25.05 -18.33 3.92
C ASP A 167 26.29 -18.20 4.84
N GLY A 168 26.93 -17.04 4.83
CA GLY A 168 28.03 -16.67 5.73
C GLY A 168 27.55 -16.36 7.14
N ARG A 169 26.91 -17.33 7.80
CA ARG A 169 26.44 -17.25 9.20
C ARG A 169 27.68 -17.27 10.13
N PRO A 170 28.01 -16.21 10.89
CA PRO A 170 28.98 -16.34 11.96
C PRO A 170 28.34 -17.11 13.12
N ALA A 171 28.90 -18.29 13.39
CA ALA A 171 28.60 -19.10 14.54
C ALA A 171 29.14 -18.42 15.81
N ASP A 172 28.25 -17.79 16.60
CA ASP A 172 28.29 -17.92 18.06
C ASP A 172 27.10 -17.19 18.72
N ARG A 173 26.10 -17.98 19.12
CA ARG A 173 25.24 -17.62 20.26
C ARG A 173 24.71 -18.91 20.87
N GLN A 174 25.31 -19.30 21.98
CA GLN A 174 25.00 -20.51 22.76
C GLN A 174 23.52 -20.58 23.18
N PRO A 175 22.95 -21.79 23.28
CA PRO A 175 21.54 -22.00 23.62
C PRO A 175 21.26 -21.76 25.11
N ARG A 176 20.14 -21.07 25.42
CA ARG A 176 19.60 -21.01 26.78
C ARG A 176 18.92 -22.34 27.12
N LYS A 177 19.32 -22.93 28.25
CA LYS A 177 18.70 -24.11 28.86
C LYS A 177 17.39 -23.75 29.55
N GLU A 178 16.39 -24.60 29.38
CA GLU A 178 15.22 -24.72 30.24
C GLU A 178 15.57 -25.43 31.56
N GLY A 179 14.88 -25.08 32.64
CA GLY A 179 14.75 -25.93 33.83
C GLY A 179 14.60 -25.17 35.16
N GLY A 180 13.48 -25.39 35.84
CA GLY A 180 13.46 -25.60 37.29
C GLY A 180 12.95 -24.47 38.18
N GLU A 181 11.86 -24.76 38.88
CA GLU A 181 11.13 -24.00 39.91
C GLU A 181 11.97 -23.61 41.14
N THR A 182 11.52 -22.58 41.88
CA THR A 182 11.22 -22.67 43.33
C THR A 182 10.41 -21.46 43.80
N GLU A 183 9.59 -21.74 44.81
CA GLU A 183 8.55 -20.93 45.44
C GLU A 183 9.04 -19.66 46.15
N GLY A 184 8.12 -18.72 46.36
CA GLY A 184 8.29 -17.57 47.25
C GLY A 184 7.03 -16.71 47.32
N GLU A 185 6.14 -17.03 48.26
CA GLU A 185 4.94 -16.27 48.60
C GLU A 185 5.23 -14.79 48.96
N ALA A 186 4.39 -13.87 48.48
CA ALA A 186 3.94 -12.73 49.27
C ALA A 186 2.65 -12.11 48.69
N LYS A 187 1.57 -12.19 49.47
CA LYS A 187 0.30 -11.47 49.30
C LYS A 187 0.55 -9.95 49.30
N ILE A 188 -0.28 -9.16 48.60
CA ILE A 188 -1.10 -8.05 49.16
C ILE A 188 -1.98 -7.38 48.06
N ARG A 189 -3.29 -7.56 48.27
CA ARG A 189 -4.48 -6.69 48.12
C ARG A 189 -4.69 -5.77 46.88
N ARG A 190 -5.81 -6.08 46.22
CA ARG A 190 -6.74 -5.17 45.50
C ARG A 190 -6.90 -3.82 46.20
N THR A 191 -6.97 -2.74 45.43
CA THR A 191 -7.88 -1.61 45.70
C THR A 191 -8.42 -1.10 44.36
N ARG A 192 -9.75 -1.01 44.28
CA ARG A 192 -10.49 -0.35 43.21
C ARG A 192 -10.36 1.16 43.41
N TYR A 193 -10.25 1.92 42.33
CA TYR A 193 -11.09 3.09 42.05
C TYR A 193 -11.14 3.29 40.54
#